data_AF-A0A8T5KBP9-F1
#
_entry.id   AF-A0A8T5KBP9-F1
#
_cell.length_a   1.000
_cell.length_b   1.000
_cell.length_c   1.000
_cell.angle_alpha   90.00
_cell.angle_beta   90.00
_cell.angle_gamma   90.00
#
_symmetry.space_group_name_H-M   'P 1'
#
loop_
_entity.id
_entity.type
_entity.pdbx_description
1 polymer ?
#
loop_
_entity_poly.entity_id
_entity_poly.type
_entity_poly.pdbx_seq_one_letter_code
_entity_poly.pdbx_strand_id
1 'polypeptide(L)'
;MVKLTFHGGTHQVGGNAVTVKSKEANLLLEYGVKPGNPPEFPGHVRARDIDGIIVGHAHLDHSGGTPLFYLNEKKPIFHTRTTGDLMKILIRDLIKLNSYYLPFEYLELEKMQLQRKDLVYGQKVNLKDAEFQLLDAGHIPGSAMVDITVNGKKILYTSDFNPINTRLTNAAK
;
A
#
# COMPACT_ATOMS: atom_id res chain seq x y z
N MET A 1 11.93 12.63 -15.80
CA MET A 1 12.79 11.73 -15.02
C MET A 1 11.91 11.01 -14.01
N VAL A 2 12.10 9.70 -13.82
CA VAL A 2 11.38 8.91 -12.80
C VAL A 2 12.28 8.81 -11.56
N LYS A 3 11.75 9.10 -10.37
CA LYS A 3 12.47 9.06 -9.09
C LYS A 3 11.78 8.10 -8.13
N LEU A 4 12.54 7.16 -7.60
CA LEU A 4 12.16 6.31 -6.47
C LEU A 4 12.67 6.94 -5.17
N THR A 5 11.85 6.99 -4.13
CA THR A 5 12.28 7.37 -2.78
C THR A 5 11.79 6.32 -1.81
N PHE A 6 12.72 5.74 -1.05
CA PHE A 6 12.43 4.77 -0.01
C PHE A 6 12.30 5.52 1.32
N HIS A 7 11.11 5.49 1.90
CA HIS A 7 10.81 6.13 3.19
C HIS A 7 10.88 5.12 4.34
N GLY A 8 10.79 3.82 4.04
CA GLY A 8 11.00 2.73 4.99
C GLY A 8 11.07 1.37 4.27
N GLY A 9 11.22 0.29 5.04
CA GLY A 9 11.41 -1.06 4.48
C GLY A 9 12.81 -1.35 3.92
N THR A 10 13.79 -0.46 4.15
CA THR A 10 15.17 -0.63 3.68
C THR A 10 16.09 -1.04 4.83
N HIS A 11 16.83 -2.14 4.66
CA HIS A 11 17.70 -2.72 5.69
C HIS A 11 16.98 -3.10 6.99
N GLN A 12 15.67 -3.35 6.91
CA GLN A 12 14.81 -3.73 8.03
C GLN A 12 13.57 -4.48 7.53
N VAL A 13 12.85 -5.14 8.46
CA VAL A 13 11.48 -5.62 8.25
C VAL A 13 10.54 -4.65 8.97
N GLY A 14 9.43 -4.27 8.33
CA GLY A 14 8.48 -3.31 8.91
C GLY A 14 8.54 -1.91 8.30
N GLY A 15 7.38 -1.25 8.26
CA GLY A 15 7.27 0.14 7.85
C GLY A 15 7.58 0.36 6.37
N ASN A 16 7.03 -0.48 5.48
CA ASN A 16 7.26 -0.32 4.04
C ASN A 16 6.59 0.96 3.53
N ALA A 17 7.34 1.77 2.79
CA ALA A 17 6.83 2.96 2.11
C ALA A 17 7.81 3.41 1.02
N VAL A 18 7.36 3.39 -0.23
CA VAL A 18 8.16 3.81 -1.38
C VAL A 18 7.36 4.71 -2.29
N THR A 19 7.88 5.88 -2.66
CA THR A 19 7.22 6.74 -3.65
C THR A 19 7.83 6.57 -5.04
N VAL A 20 6.98 6.43 -6.06
CA VAL A 20 7.34 6.47 -7.49
C VAL A 20 6.87 7.80 -8.06
N LYS A 21 7.81 8.72 -8.27
CA LYS A 21 7.51 10.08 -8.74
C LYS A 21 7.97 10.31 -10.17
N SER A 22 7.09 10.90 -10.96
CA SER A 22 7.34 11.39 -12.32
C SER A 22 7.15 12.90 -12.39
N LYS A 23 6.94 13.44 -13.60
CA LYS A 23 6.63 14.87 -13.79
C LYS A 23 5.21 15.19 -13.31
N GLU A 24 4.27 14.27 -13.51
CA GLU A 24 2.85 14.51 -13.24
C GLU A 24 2.33 13.65 -12.07
N ALA A 25 2.70 12.38 -12.01
CA ALA A 25 2.32 11.43 -10.98
C ALA A 25 3.29 11.34 -9.79
N ASN A 26 2.74 11.11 -8.60
CA ASN A 26 3.48 10.64 -7.43
C ASN A 26 2.68 9.52 -6.73
N LEU A 27 3.05 8.27 -7.02
CA LEU A 27 2.42 7.09 -6.44
C LEU A 27 3.10 6.73 -5.12
N LEU A 28 2.33 6.45 -4.08
CA LEU A 28 2.83 5.83 -2.85
C LEU A 28 2.56 4.33 -2.89
N LEU A 29 3.63 3.54 -2.91
CA LEU A 29 3.59 2.10 -2.73
C LEU A 29 3.71 1.84 -1.23
N GLU A 30 2.60 1.39 -0.66
CA GLU A 30 2.46 1.00 0.74
C GLU A 30 2.73 2.12 1.75
N TYR A 31 2.20 1.93 2.96
CA TYR A 31 2.57 2.75 4.11
C TYR A 31 2.33 1.94 5.38
N GLY A 32 3.33 1.13 5.71
CA GLY A 32 3.30 0.19 6.81
C GLY A 32 3.56 0.82 8.17
N VAL A 33 3.26 0.05 9.20
CA VAL A 33 3.68 0.29 10.59
C VAL A 33 4.58 -0.85 11.01
N LYS A 34 5.72 -0.55 11.62
CA LYS A 34 6.54 -1.55 12.25
C LYS A 34 5.91 -1.92 13.61
N PRO A 35 5.63 -3.21 13.86
CA PRO A 35 5.11 -3.66 15.15
C PRO A 35 6.07 -3.30 16.29
N GLY A 36 5.53 -2.72 17.35
CA GLY A 36 6.28 -2.25 18.51
C GLY A 36 5.33 -1.60 19.51
N ASN A 37 5.85 -1.24 20.69
CA ASN A 37 5.12 -0.43 21.66
C ASN A 37 6.01 0.75 22.11
N PRO A 38 5.88 1.93 21.49
CA PRO A 38 4.86 2.32 20.52
C PRO A 38 5.10 1.74 19.11
N PRO A 39 4.06 1.67 18.25
CA PRO A 39 4.24 1.37 16.83
C PRO A 39 5.05 2.47 16.13
N GLU A 40 5.94 2.07 15.20
CA GLU A 40 6.79 3.00 14.46
C GLU A 40 6.32 3.17 13.01
N PHE A 41 6.34 4.40 12.51
CA PHE A 41 5.98 4.74 11.12
C PHE A 41 7.22 4.97 10.27
N PRO A 42 7.16 4.73 8.95
CA PRO A 42 8.23 5.10 8.04
C PRO A 42 8.40 6.62 7.94
N GLY A 43 9.43 7.02 7.20
CA GLY A 43 9.69 8.41 6.85
C GLY A 43 8.44 9.17 6.40
N HIS A 44 8.36 10.44 6.79
CA HIS A 44 7.18 11.26 6.58
C HIS A 44 6.91 11.48 5.08
N VAL A 45 5.69 11.16 4.65
CA VAL A 45 5.15 11.49 3.33
C VAL A 45 3.94 12.38 3.51
N ARG A 46 3.93 13.54 2.84
CA ARG A 46 2.80 14.46 2.89
C ARG A 46 1.68 13.96 1.99
N ALA A 47 0.48 13.82 2.55
CA ALA A 47 -0.68 13.32 1.80
C ALA A 47 -1.03 14.17 0.58
N ARG A 48 -0.84 15.49 0.64
CA ARG A 48 -1.06 16.39 -0.50
C ARG A 48 -0.10 16.16 -1.66
N ASP A 49 1.09 15.61 -1.40
CA ASP A 49 2.15 15.46 -2.40
C ASP A 49 1.97 14.18 -3.25
N ILE A 50 1.08 13.26 -2.84
CA ILE A 50 0.81 11.99 -3.54
C ILE A 50 -0.51 12.05 -4.31
N ASP A 51 -0.62 11.23 -5.35
CA ASP A 51 -1.81 11.14 -6.20
C ASP A 51 -2.67 9.92 -5.92
N GLY A 52 -2.07 8.86 -5.37
CA GLY A 52 -2.75 7.64 -4.99
C GLY A 52 -1.82 6.73 -4.18
N ILE A 53 -2.45 5.81 -3.44
CA ILE A 53 -1.75 4.80 -2.63
C ILE A 53 -2.03 3.44 -3.26
N ILE A 54 -1.01 2.61 -3.44
CA ILE A 54 -1.16 1.23 -3.93
C ILE A 54 -0.63 0.30 -2.84
N VAL A 55 -1.46 -0.63 -2.38
CA VAL A 55 -1.12 -1.56 -1.31
C VAL A 55 -1.05 -2.98 -1.88
N GLY A 56 0.11 -3.64 -1.73
CA GLY A 56 0.32 -4.99 -2.21
C GLY A 56 -0.53 -6.00 -1.46
N HIS A 57 -0.53 -5.95 -0.13
CA HIS A 57 -1.29 -6.88 0.71
C HIS A 57 -1.61 -6.31 2.10
N ALA A 58 -2.39 -7.05 2.89
CA ALA A 58 -3.05 -6.52 4.06
C ALA A 58 -2.23 -6.49 5.37
N HIS A 59 -0.99 -7.01 5.39
CA HIS A 59 -0.20 -6.99 6.62
C HIS A 59 0.10 -5.55 7.07
N LEU A 60 0.16 -5.36 8.39
CA LEU A 60 0.25 -4.02 8.98
C LEU A 60 1.57 -3.32 8.66
N ASP A 61 2.64 -4.04 8.39
CA ASP A 61 3.91 -3.51 7.91
C ASP A 61 3.92 -3.06 6.45
N HIS A 62 2.79 -3.22 5.74
CA HIS A 62 2.55 -2.70 4.39
C HIS A 62 1.38 -1.72 4.36
N SER A 63 0.34 -1.94 5.19
CA SER A 63 -0.90 -1.18 5.14
C SER A 63 -1.25 -0.39 6.40
N GLY A 64 -0.57 -0.66 7.52
CA GLY A 64 -1.02 -0.25 8.84
C GLY A 64 -1.15 1.27 9.04
N GLY A 65 -0.36 2.06 8.31
CA GLY A 65 -0.33 3.52 8.42
C GLY A 65 -1.10 4.25 7.33
N THR A 66 -1.74 3.55 6.38
CA THR A 66 -2.49 4.20 5.30
C THR A 66 -3.64 5.11 5.77
N PRO A 67 -4.33 4.89 6.91
CA PRO A 67 -5.36 5.83 7.37
C PRO A 67 -4.85 7.25 7.65
N LEU A 68 -3.55 7.43 7.95
CA LEU A 68 -2.93 8.73 8.20
C LEU A 68 -3.14 9.73 7.04
N PHE A 69 -3.23 9.21 5.81
CA PHE A 69 -3.43 10.02 4.61
C PHE A 69 -4.85 10.59 4.48
N TYR A 70 -5.78 10.17 5.32
CA TYR A 70 -7.21 10.52 5.24
C TYR A 70 -7.67 11.47 6.35
N LEU A 71 -6.71 12.05 7.09
CA LEU A 71 -6.99 13.13 8.03
C LEU A 71 -7.63 14.33 7.31
N ASN A 72 -7.03 14.76 6.20
CA ASN A 72 -7.43 15.95 5.44
C ASN A 72 -7.56 15.74 3.92
N GLU A 73 -7.14 14.60 3.39
CA GLU A 73 -7.13 14.35 1.95
C GLU A 73 -8.10 13.21 1.57
N LYS A 74 -8.50 13.18 0.29
CA LYS A 74 -9.31 12.12 -0.30
C LYS A 74 -8.57 11.53 -1.50
N LYS A 75 -7.55 10.71 -1.22
CA LYS A 75 -6.72 10.07 -2.25
C LYS A 75 -7.25 8.66 -2.55
N PRO A 76 -7.30 8.24 -3.83
CA PRO A 76 -7.65 6.86 -4.14
C PRO A 76 -6.61 5.89 -3.55
N ILE A 77 -7.10 4.79 -2.99
CA ILE A 77 -6.26 3.67 -2.54
C ILE A 77 -6.62 2.43 -3.34
N PHE A 78 -5.60 1.82 -3.95
CA PHE A 78 -5.73 0.70 -4.88
C PHE A 78 -5.16 -0.56 -4.27
N HIS A 79 -5.92 -1.65 -4.34
CA HIS A 79 -5.53 -2.97 -3.89
C HIS A 79 -6.53 -4.00 -4.46
N THR A 80 -6.32 -5.28 -4.21
CA THR A 80 -7.35 -6.30 -4.48
C THR A 80 -8.50 -6.18 -3.49
N ARG A 81 -9.68 -6.70 -3.85
CA ARG A 81 -10.84 -6.71 -2.94
C ARG A 81 -10.54 -7.41 -1.61
N THR A 82 -9.89 -8.57 -1.68
CA THR A 82 -9.51 -9.34 -0.49
C THR A 82 -8.55 -8.56 0.41
N THR A 83 -7.56 -7.88 -0.17
CA THR A 83 -6.64 -7.02 0.60
C THR A 83 -7.39 -5.90 1.33
N GLY A 84 -8.33 -5.21 0.66
CA GLY A 84 -9.11 -4.15 1.29
C GLY A 84 -9.97 -4.62 2.47
N ASP A 85 -10.58 -5.80 2.33
CA ASP A 85 -11.41 -6.40 3.38
C ASP A 85 -10.57 -6.78 4.60
N LEU A 86 -9.40 -7.41 4.37
CA LEU A 86 -8.46 -7.77 5.43
C LEU A 86 -7.82 -6.55 6.09
N MET A 87 -7.46 -5.52 5.32
CA MET A 87 -6.94 -4.25 5.84
C MET A 87 -7.93 -3.62 6.83
N LYS A 88 -9.23 -3.61 6.52
CA LYS A 88 -10.26 -3.07 7.42
C LYS A 88 -10.25 -3.78 8.78
N ILE A 89 -10.08 -5.10 8.78
CA ILE A 89 -10.06 -5.92 10.00
C ILE A 89 -8.77 -5.64 10.79
N LEU A 90 -7.61 -5.77 10.13
CA LEU A 90 -6.30 -5.66 10.79
C LEU A 90 -6.03 -4.25 11.32
N ILE A 91 -6.40 -3.21 10.56
CA ILE A 91 -6.22 -1.83 10.99
C ILE A 91 -7.19 -1.47 12.13
N ARG A 92 -8.42 -2.02 12.15
CA ARG A 92 -9.31 -1.88 13.32
C ARG A 92 -8.68 -2.46 14.58
N ASP A 93 -8.04 -3.62 14.47
CA ASP A 93 -7.38 -4.26 15.62
C ASP A 93 -6.14 -3.47 16.06
N LEU A 94 -5.35 -2.94 15.11
CA LEU A 94 -4.25 -2.01 15.40
C LEU A 94 -4.75 -0.80 16.20
N ILE A 95 -5.84 -0.16 15.76
CA ILE A 95 -6.47 0.97 16.47
C ILE A 95 -6.90 0.56 17.87
N LYS A 96 -7.58 -0.58 18.00
CA LYS A 96 -8.06 -1.08 19.30
C LYS A 96 -6.92 -1.29 20.30
N LEU A 97 -5.79 -1.81 19.85
CA LEU A 97 -4.66 -2.15 20.72
C LEU A 97 -3.71 -0.97 20.99
N ASN A 98 -3.62 0.00 20.07
CA ASN A 98 -2.59 1.03 20.10
C ASN A 98 -3.13 2.46 19.98
N SER A 99 -4.43 2.70 20.16
CA SER A 99 -5.08 4.01 19.92
C SER A 99 -4.32 5.20 20.50
N TYR A 100 -3.78 5.07 21.72
CA TYR A 100 -3.01 6.13 22.39
C TYR A 100 -1.79 6.61 21.59
N TYR A 101 -1.17 5.73 20.79
CA TYR A 101 0.05 6.03 20.04
C TYR A 101 -0.19 6.31 18.55
N LEU A 102 -1.42 6.14 18.05
CA LEU A 102 -1.74 6.28 16.64
C LEU A 102 -2.20 7.70 16.32
N PRO A 103 -1.77 8.28 15.19
CA PRO A 103 -2.20 9.61 14.75
C PRO A 103 -3.53 9.60 13.98
N PHE A 104 -4.31 8.51 14.07
CA PHE A 104 -5.57 8.31 13.38
C PHE A 104 -6.47 7.38 14.19
N GLU A 105 -7.78 7.49 13.97
CA GLU A 105 -8.77 6.62 14.63
C GLU A 105 -9.68 5.92 13.61
N TYR A 106 -10.79 5.35 14.09
CA TYR A 106 -11.79 4.68 13.26
C TYR A 106 -12.36 5.60 12.17
N LEU A 107 -12.44 6.90 12.42
CA LEU A 107 -12.95 7.87 11.43
C LEU A 107 -12.08 7.89 10.17
N GLU A 108 -10.76 7.98 10.32
CA GLU A 108 -9.81 8.00 9.20
C GLU A 108 -9.80 6.66 8.46
N LEU A 109 -9.95 5.54 9.18
CA LEU A 109 -10.12 4.24 8.55
C LEU A 109 -11.37 4.19 7.68
N GLU A 110 -12.52 4.67 8.16
CA GLU A 110 -13.74 4.69 7.33
C GLU A 110 -13.62 5.68 6.16
N LYS A 111 -13.00 6.85 6.35
CA LYS A 111 -12.69 7.79 5.25
C LYS A 111 -11.81 7.13 4.17
N MET A 112 -10.80 6.37 4.58
CA MET A 112 -9.95 5.59 3.68
C MET A 112 -10.76 4.56 2.89
N GLN A 113 -11.62 3.79 3.56
CA GLN A 113 -12.47 2.77 2.92
C GLN A 113 -13.43 3.39 1.89
N LEU A 114 -13.89 4.64 2.09
CA LEU A 114 -14.69 5.35 1.09
C LEU A 114 -13.90 5.73 -0.17
N GLN A 115 -12.56 5.79 -0.11
CA GLN A 115 -11.70 6.09 -1.26
C GLN A 115 -11.10 4.84 -1.93
N ARG A 116 -11.50 3.66 -1.45
CA ARG A 116 -11.07 2.36 -1.95
C ARG A 116 -11.39 2.15 -3.43
N LYS A 117 -10.43 1.58 -4.16
CA LYS A 117 -10.54 1.14 -5.55
C LYS A 117 -10.08 -0.32 -5.64
N ASP A 118 -11.07 -1.21 -5.69
CA ASP A 118 -10.82 -2.64 -5.86
C ASP A 118 -10.43 -2.95 -7.29
N LEU A 119 -9.26 -3.57 -7.44
CA LEU A 119 -8.74 -4.03 -8.72
C LEU A 119 -8.75 -5.55 -8.78
N VAL A 120 -9.04 -6.08 -9.96
CA VAL A 120 -8.74 -7.47 -10.29
C VAL A 120 -7.35 -7.57 -10.90
N TYR A 121 -6.70 -8.73 -10.77
CA TYR A 121 -5.37 -8.92 -11.35
C TYR A 121 -5.36 -8.67 -12.86
N GLY A 122 -4.33 -7.98 -13.34
CA GLY A 122 -4.18 -7.57 -14.75
C GLY A 122 -5.06 -6.39 -15.17
N GLN A 123 -5.91 -5.84 -14.29
CA GLN A 123 -6.64 -4.61 -14.58
C GLN A 123 -5.68 -3.42 -14.63
N LYS A 124 -5.58 -2.78 -15.79
CA LYS A 124 -4.80 -1.56 -15.99
C LYS A 124 -5.52 -0.33 -15.44
N VAL A 125 -4.77 0.50 -14.72
CA VAL A 125 -5.22 1.78 -14.18
C VAL A 125 -4.27 2.87 -14.65
N ASN A 126 -4.84 3.95 -15.18
CA ASN A 126 -4.10 5.17 -15.51
C ASN A 126 -4.31 6.20 -14.40
N LEU A 127 -3.22 6.73 -13.85
CA LEU A 127 -3.22 7.84 -12.90
C LEU A 127 -2.18 8.86 -13.36
N LYS A 128 -2.67 9.90 -14.05
CA LYS A 128 -1.85 10.90 -14.76
C LYS A 128 -0.92 10.23 -15.79
N ASP A 129 0.39 10.48 -15.74
CA ASP A 129 1.40 9.92 -16.65
C ASP A 129 1.90 8.51 -16.24
N ALA A 130 1.27 7.87 -15.25
CA ALA A 130 1.58 6.51 -14.81
C ALA A 130 0.44 5.53 -15.13
N GLU A 131 0.78 4.37 -15.70
CA GLU A 131 -0.08 3.19 -15.82
C GLU A 131 0.41 2.15 -14.82
N PHE A 132 -0.50 1.45 -14.12
CA PHE A 132 -0.13 0.30 -13.30
C PHE A 132 -1.20 -0.79 -13.31
N GLN A 133 -0.80 -1.98 -12.90
CA GLN A 133 -1.69 -3.12 -12.69
C GLN A 133 -1.20 -3.96 -11.50
N LEU A 134 -2.11 -4.74 -10.92
CA LEU A 134 -1.78 -5.72 -9.88
C LEU A 134 -1.54 -7.09 -10.51
N LEU A 135 -0.48 -7.76 -10.09
CA LEU A 135 -0.16 -9.15 -10.45
C LEU A 135 -0.21 -10.03 -9.19
N ASP A 136 -0.58 -11.30 -9.31
CA ASP A 136 -0.65 -12.20 -8.16
C ASP A 136 0.75 -12.40 -7.56
N ALA A 137 0.91 -12.08 -6.26
CA ALA A 137 2.18 -12.26 -5.54
C ALA A 137 2.28 -13.62 -4.83
N GLY A 138 1.19 -14.38 -4.71
CA GLY A 138 1.22 -15.71 -4.09
C GLY A 138 1.51 -15.76 -2.58
N HIS A 139 1.62 -14.62 -1.89
CA HIS A 139 2.01 -14.55 -0.48
C HIS A 139 0.87 -14.85 0.49
N ILE A 140 -0.23 -14.09 0.40
CA ILE A 140 -1.49 -14.30 1.14
C ILE A 140 -2.68 -14.08 0.20
N PRO A 141 -3.90 -14.54 0.53
CA PRO A 141 -5.07 -14.27 -0.30
C PRO A 141 -5.23 -12.78 -0.63
N GLY A 142 -5.19 -12.43 -1.92
CA GLY A 142 -5.27 -11.06 -2.40
C GLY A 142 -3.94 -10.31 -2.51
N SER A 143 -2.81 -10.90 -2.11
CA SER A 143 -1.50 -10.26 -2.23
C SER A 143 -1.14 -9.96 -3.68
N ALA A 144 -0.51 -8.82 -3.91
CA ALA A 144 -0.19 -8.35 -5.25
C ALA A 144 1.21 -7.74 -5.36
N MET A 145 1.86 -8.04 -6.48
CA MET A 145 2.96 -7.23 -7.01
C MET A 145 2.35 -6.08 -7.82
N VAL A 146 3.04 -4.95 -7.89
CA VAL A 146 2.61 -3.76 -8.65
C VAL A 146 3.50 -3.59 -9.86
N ASP A 147 2.95 -3.82 -11.05
CA ASP A 147 3.62 -3.57 -12.33
C ASP A 147 3.28 -2.17 -12.82
N ILE A 148 4.28 -1.28 -12.88
CA ILE A 148 4.12 0.15 -13.13
C ILE A 148 4.88 0.52 -14.40
N THR A 149 4.21 1.21 -15.31
CA THR A 149 4.81 1.85 -16.47
C THR A 149 4.64 3.36 -16.37
N VAL A 150 5.74 4.11 -16.34
CA VAL A 150 5.73 5.57 -16.22
C VAL A 150 6.88 6.17 -17.02
N ASN A 151 6.55 7.10 -17.93
CA ASN A 151 7.53 7.74 -18.83
C ASN A 151 8.46 6.75 -19.56
N GLY A 152 7.89 5.64 -20.08
CA GLY A 152 8.63 4.60 -20.79
C GLY A 152 9.55 3.73 -19.91
N LYS A 153 9.51 3.89 -18.58
CA LYS A 153 10.19 3.02 -17.62
C LYS A 153 9.19 2.03 -17.05
N LYS A 154 9.62 0.76 -16.96
CA LYS A 154 8.87 -0.32 -16.32
C LYS A 154 9.49 -0.63 -14.95
N ILE A 155 8.67 -0.64 -13.91
CA ILE A 155 9.06 -0.90 -12.52
C ILE A 155 8.11 -1.97 -11.97
N LEU A 156 8.66 -3.07 -11.49
CA LEU A 156 7.91 -4.07 -10.73
C LEU A 156 8.25 -3.91 -9.25
N TYR A 157 7.25 -3.62 -8.43
CA TYR A 157 7.36 -3.66 -6.98
C TYR A 157 6.73 -4.95 -6.46
N THR A 158 7.53 -5.85 -5.92
CA THR A 158 7.08 -7.21 -5.59
C THR A 158 6.21 -7.27 -4.33
N SER A 159 6.37 -6.32 -3.40
CA SER A 159 5.91 -6.51 -2.01
C SER A 159 6.47 -7.84 -1.46
N ASP A 160 5.76 -8.45 -0.52
CA ASP A 160 5.98 -9.85 -0.16
C ASP A 160 5.37 -10.77 -1.21
N PHE A 161 6.17 -11.72 -1.70
CA PHE A 161 5.76 -12.66 -2.74
C PHE A 161 6.26 -14.08 -2.45
N ASN A 162 5.60 -15.07 -3.06
CA ASN A 162 6.00 -16.46 -2.99
C ASN A 162 6.00 -17.11 -4.39
N PRO A 163 7.15 -17.60 -4.89
CA PRO A 163 7.24 -18.20 -6.22
C PRO A 163 6.82 -19.68 -6.26
N ILE A 164 6.26 -20.23 -5.17
CA ILE A 164 5.87 -21.64 -5.07
C ILE A 164 4.37 -21.75 -4.81
N ASN A 165 3.69 -22.70 -5.47
CA ASN A 165 2.30 -23.01 -5.18
C ASN A 165 2.16 -23.51 -3.73
N THR A 166 1.23 -22.92 -2.99
CA THR A 166 0.86 -23.35 -1.64
C THR A 166 -0.55 -23.94 -1.62
N ARG A 167 -1.06 -24.30 -0.43
CA ARG A 167 -2.45 -24.77 -0.30
C ARG A 167 -3.48 -23.68 -0.51
N LEU A 168 -3.12 -22.41 -0.29
CA LEU A 168 -4.04 -21.27 -0.30
C LEU A 168 -3.84 -20.34 -1.50
N THR A 169 -2.62 -20.26 -2.01
CA THR A 169 -2.21 -19.32 -3.06
C THR A 169 -1.40 -20.04 -4.14
N ASN A 170 -1.51 -19.54 -5.37
CA ASN A 170 -0.64 -19.97 -6.45
C ASN A 170 0.73 -19.27 -6.34
N ALA A 171 1.74 -19.78 -7.04
CA ALA A 171 3.00 -19.10 -7.24
C ALA A 171 2.79 -17.72 -7.90
N ALA A 172 3.63 -16.75 -7.52
CA ALA A 172 3.68 -15.42 -8.12
C ALA A 172 3.81 -15.47 -9.66
N LYS A 173 3.14 -14.56 -10.36
CA LYS A 173 3.05 -14.51 -11.83
C LYS A 173 3.51 -13.19 -12.43
#